data_AF-A0A6V7J7S2-F1
#
_entry.id   AF-A0A6V7J7S2-F1
#
_cell.length_a   1.000
_cell.length_b   1.000
_cell.length_c   1.000
_cell.angle_alpha   90.00
_cell.angle_beta   90.00
_cell.angle_gamma   90.00
#
_symmetry.space_group_name_H-M   'P 1'
#
loop_
_entity.id
_entity.type
_entity.pdbx_description
1 polymer ?
#
loop_
_entity_poly.entity_id
_entity_poly.type
_entity_poly.pdbx_seq_one_letter_code
_entity_poly.pdbx_strand_id
1 'polypeptide(L)' 'VYQIENVIVKAANSPRPAAWVLERSVDGEEFRPWQYHAPSDEECWSRYSVPPVSKPIYISDDEVICTSMYSRQTPMENGE' A
#
# COMPACT_ATOMS: atom_id res chain seq x y z
N VAL A 1 -19.71 -3.60 -9.46
CA VAL A 1 -18.65 -4.42 -8.83
C VAL A 1 -17.70 -4.87 -9.92
N TYR A 2 -16.39 -4.70 -9.72
CA TYR A 2 -15.35 -5.04 -10.70
C TYR A 2 -14.34 -6.02 -10.07
N GLN A 3 -13.73 -6.86 -10.90
CA GLN A 3 -12.52 -7.59 -10.52
C GLN A 3 -11.32 -6.73 -10.95
N ILE A 4 -10.45 -6.43 -9.99
CA ILE A 4 -9.34 -5.51 -10.18
C ILE A 4 -8.05 -6.30 -9.94
N GLU A 5 -7.18 -6.34 -10.94
CA GLU A 5 -5.89 -7.04 -10.89
C GLU A 5 -4.80 -6.17 -10.26
N ASN A 6 -4.74 -4.89 -10.65
CA ASN A 6 -3.72 -3.95 -10.17
C ASN A 6 -4.26 -2.53 -10.07
N VAL A 7 -3.69 -1.77 -9.13
CA VAL A 7 -3.89 -0.32 -8.97
C VAL A 7 -2.52 0.34 -9.04
N ILE A 8 -2.35 1.28 -9.98
CA ILE A 8 -1.10 2.02 -10.17
C ILE A 8 -1.36 3.48 -9.86
N VAL A 9 -0.53 4.05 -8.98
CA VAL A 9 -0.60 5.46 -8.59
C VAL A 9 0.72 6.12 -8.95
N LYS A 10 0.66 7.16 -9.77
CA LYS A 10 1.86 7.92 -10.16
C LYS A 10 1.85 9.30 -9.53
N ALA A 11 2.85 9.59 -8.72
CA ALA A 11 3.05 10.93 -8.15
C ALA A 11 3.68 11.83 -9.22
N ALA A 12 3.15 13.05 -9.38
CA ALA A 12 3.64 13.99 -10.38
C ALA A 12 4.86 14.78 -9.85
N ASN A 13 4.65 16.03 -9.44
CA ASN A 13 5.66 16.95 -8.92
C ASN A 13 5.95 16.78 -7.41
N SER A 14 5.47 15.70 -6.80
CA SER A 14 5.65 15.41 -5.38
C SER A 14 6.24 14.01 -5.21
N PRO A 15 7.05 13.78 -4.17
CA PRO A 15 7.52 12.45 -3.85
C PRO A 15 6.34 11.56 -3.47
N ARG A 16 6.52 10.24 -3.60
CA ARG A 16 5.51 9.28 -3.15
C ARG A 16 5.23 9.45 -1.65
N PRO A 17 3.97 9.29 -1.22
CA PRO A 17 3.64 9.33 0.20
C PRO A 17 4.42 8.27 0.99
N ALA A 18 4.96 8.68 2.13
CA ALA A 18 5.76 7.80 2.98
C ALA A 18 4.91 6.72 3.67
N ALA A 19 3.74 7.10 4.20
CA ALA A 19 2.79 6.19 4.82
C ALA A 19 1.40 6.43 4.22
N TRP A 20 0.76 5.39 3.69
CA TRP A 20 -0.59 5.47 3.12
C TRP A 20 -1.26 4.09 3.06
N VAL A 21 -2.58 4.08 2.84
CA VAL A 21 -3.40 2.85 2.81
C VAL A 21 -4.19 2.83 1.51
N LEU A 22 -4.16 1.71 0.80
CA LEU A 22 -5.09 1.41 -0.29
C LEU A 22 -6.30 0.70 0.31
N GLU A 23 -7.49 1.28 0.16
CA GLU A 23 -8.74 0.71 0.66
C GLU A 23 -9.68 0.39 -0.51
N ARG A 24 -10.53 -0.62 -0.33
CA ARG A 24 -11.57 -1.01 -1.28
C ARG A 24 -12.93 -1.09 -0.62
N SER A 25 -13.96 -0.82 -1.42
CA SER A 25 -15.36 -0.95 -1.02
C SER A 25 -16.20 -1.48 -2.17
N VAL A 26 -17.23 -2.26 -1.85
CA VAL A 26 -18.22 -2.77 -2.83
C VAL A 26 -19.53 -1.97 -2.79
N ASP A 27 -19.79 -1.28 -1.69
CA ASP A 27 -21.03 -0.54 -1.41
C ASP A 27 -20.82 0.99 -1.34
N GLY A 28 -19.57 1.44 -1.18
CA GLY A 28 -19.22 2.85 -0.99
C GLY A 28 -19.44 3.36 0.44
N GLU A 29 -19.78 2.48 1.39
CA GLU A 29 -20.01 2.81 2.80
C GLU A 29 -18.98 2.13 3.72
N GLU A 30 -18.75 0.82 3.55
CA GLU A 30 -17.74 0.08 4.28
C GLU A 30 -16.45 -0.03 3.46
N PHE A 31 -15.37 0.55 3.98
CA PHE A 31 -14.05 0.47 3.38
C PHE A 31 -13.19 -0.52 4.15
N ARG A 32 -12.55 -1.43 3.42
CA ARG A 32 -11.62 -2.41 3.98
C ARG A 32 -10.24 -2.18 3.41
N PRO A 33 -9.19 -2.33 4.23
CA PRO A 33 -7.83 -2.21 3.75
C PRO A 33 -7.54 -3.30 2.73
N TRP A 34 -6.82 -2.92 1.70
CA TRP A 34 -6.34 -3.80 0.66
C TRP A 34 -4.82 -3.92 0.70
N GLN A 35 -4.11 -2.82 0.98
CA GLN A 35 -2.67 -2.83 1.19
C GLN A 35 -2.20 -1.65 2.05
N TYR A 36 -1.23 -1.91 2.92
CA TYR A 36 -0.56 -0.89 3.72
C TYR A 36 0.80 -0.53 3.15
N HIS A 37 1.13 0.76 3.19
CA HIS A 37 2.42 1.28 2.80
C HIS A 37 3.00 2.07 3.97
N ALA A 38 4.22 1.71 4.38
CA ALA A 38 4.92 2.34 5.50
C ALA A 38 6.32 2.77 5.08
N PRO A 39 6.90 3.83 5.66
CA PRO A 39 8.23 4.29 5.30
C PRO A 39 9.34 3.30 5.66
N SER A 40 9.09 2.43 6.64
CA SER A 40 10.01 1.40 7.10
C SER A 40 9.24 0.14 7.51
N ASP A 41 9.95 -0.99 7.53
CA ASP A 41 9.40 -2.27 7.97
C ASP A 41 8.96 -2.25 9.44
N GLU A 42 9.64 -1.44 10.27
CA GLU A 42 9.28 -1.24 11.68
C GLU A 42 7.94 -0.50 11.80
N GLU A 43 7.69 0.49 10.93
CA GLU A 43 6.43 1.23 10.94
C GLU A 43 5.22 0.38 10.50
N CYS A 44 5.42 -0.71 9.76
CA CYS A 44 4.32 -1.65 9.48
C CYS A 44 3.70 -2.21 10.77
N TRP A 45 4.56 -2.60 11.73
CA TRP A 45 4.11 -3.08 13.03
C TRP A 45 3.55 -1.97 13.91
N SER A 46 4.31 -0.89 14.09
CA SER A 46 3.92 0.15 15.06
C SER A 46 2.71 0.98 14.60
N ARG A 47 2.52 1.16 13.29
CA ARG A 47 1.41 1.97 12.74
C ARG A 47 0.19 1.14 12.37
N TYR A 48 0.37 -0.05 11.80
CA TYR A 48 -0.72 -0.85 11.24
C TYR A 48 -0.93 -2.19 11.96
N SER A 49 -0.03 -2.59 12.86
CA SER A 49 -0.05 -3.92 13.49
C SER A 49 -0.01 -5.07 12.47
N VAL A 50 0.65 -4.83 11.33
CA VAL A 50 0.81 -5.82 10.24
C VAL A 50 2.30 -6.12 10.06
N PRO A 51 2.69 -7.40 9.91
CA PRO A 51 4.08 -7.73 9.62
C PRO A 51 4.54 -7.16 8.26
N PRO A 52 5.78 -6.65 8.17
CA PRO A 52 6.32 -6.15 6.92
C PRO A 52 6.63 -7.29 5.95
N VAL A 53 6.36 -7.04 4.67
CA VAL A 53 6.61 -7.95 3.55
C VAL A 53 7.57 -7.28 2.57
N SER A 54 8.78 -7.84 2.46
CA SER A 54 9.87 -7.31 1.62
C SER A 54 9.72 -7.67 0.14
N LYS A 55 9.07 -8.80 -0.16
CA LYS A 55 8.61 -9.16 -1.51
C LYS A 55 7.14 -9.56 -1.41
N PRO A 56 6.22 -8.84 -2.08
CA PRO A 56 4.80 -9.19 -2.04
C PRO A 56 4.62 -10.59 -2.62
N ILE A 57 4.39 -11.56 -1.73
CA ILE A 57 3.96 -12.92 -2.06
C ILE A 57 2.62 -13.06 -1.37
N TYR A 58 1.56 -13.07 -2.16
CA TYR A 58 0.20 -13.24 -1.65
C TYR A 58 -0.08 -14.74 -1.57
N ILE A 59 -0.39 -15.22 -0.37
CA ILE A 59 -0.73 -16.62 -0.09
C ILE A 59 -2.24 -16.84 -0.31
N SER A 60 -3.05 -15.79 -0.08
CA SER A 60 -4.50 -15.79 -0.31
C SER A 60 -4.97 -14.48 -0.93
N ASP A 61 -6.06 -14.52 -1.69
CA ASP A 61 -6.63 -13.36 -2.38
C ASP A 61 -7.09 -12.23 -1.44
N ASP A 62 -7.39 -12.54 -0.18
CA ASP A 62 -7.83 -11.59 0.85
C ASP A 62 -6.70 -11.18 1.82
N GLU A 63 -5.45 -11.53 1.51
CA GLU A 63 -4.32 -11.17 2.37
C GLU A 63 -4.00 -9.68 2.28
N VAL A 64 -4.01 -9.00 3.43
CA VAL A 64 -3.64 -7.59 3.54
C VAL A 64 -2.22 -7.50 4.09
N ILE A 65 -1.29 -7.04 3.26
CA ILE A 65 0.12 -6.93 3.62
C ILE A 65 0.52 -5.48 3.89
N CYS A 66 1.67 -5.30 4.56
CA CYS A 66 2.35 -4.01 4.64
C CYS A 66 3.72 -4.08 3.95
N THR A 67 4.08 -3.07 3.16
CA THR A 67 5.40 -3.01 2.52
C THR A 67 6.00 -1.61 2.57
N SER A 68 7.33 -1.54 2.68
CA SER A 68 8.11 -0.30 2.60
C SER A 68 8.74 -0.04 1.23
N MET A 69 8.58 -0.98 0.29
CA MET A 69 9.24 -0.95 -1.02
C MET A 69 8.85 0.26 -1.88
N TYR A 70 7.60 0.69 -1.78
CA TYR A 70 7.04 1.80 -2.56
C TYR A 70 7.01 3.14 -1.80
N SER A 71 7.51 3.15 -0.56
CA SER A 71 7.48 4.32 0.32
C SER A 71 8.81 5.06 0.40
N ARG A 72 9.81 4.65 -0.40
CA ARG A 72 11.08 5.36 -0.50
C ARG A 72 10.86 6.71 -1.19
N GLN A 73 11.42 7.75 -0.59
CA GLN A 73 11.33 9.14 -1.05
C GLN A 73 11.93 9.36 -2.45
N THR A 74 12.88 8.50 -2.86
CA THR A 74 13.42 8.51 -4.22
C THR A 74 12.63 7.55 -5.12
N PRO A 75 12.28 7.97 -6.35
CA PRO A 75 12.53 9.28 -6.96
C PRO A 75 11.63 10.38 -6.35
N MET A 76 12.15 11.61 -6.31
CA MET A 76 11.45 12.77 -5.71
C MET A 76 10.27 13.25 -6.57
N GLU A 77 10.23 12.86 -7.84
CA GLU A 77 9.17 13.18 -8.80
C GLU A 77 8.92 11.97 -9.70
N ASN A 78 7.74 11.88 -10.29
CA ASN A 78 7.36 10.83 -11.25
C ASN A 78 7.51 9.40 -10.69
N GLY A 79 7.43 9.24 -9.36
CA GLY A 79 7.45 7.94 -8.71
C GLY A 79 6.14 7.19 -8.94
N GLU A 80 6.28 5.92 -9.30
CA GLU A 80 5.20 4.93 -9.43
C GLU A 80 5.24 3.94 -8.26
#